data_AF-A0A4S4DR95-F1
#
_entry.id   AF-A0A4S4DR95-F1
#
_cell.length_a   1.000
_cell.length_b   1.000
_cell.length_c   1.000
_cell.angle_alpha   90.00
_cell.angle_beta   90.00
_cell.angle_gamma   90.00
#
_symmetry.space_group_name_H-M   'P 1'
#
loop_
_entity.id
_entity.type
_entity.pdbx_description
1 polymer ?
#
loop_
_entity_poly.entity_id
_entity_poly.type
_entity_poly.pdbx_seq_one_letter_code
_entity_poly.pdbx_strand_id
1 'polypeptide(L)'
;MFSSVIGILFSGKFILDKRIGIGPKHIENAKILVANTAMDADKVKIYGACVRVDSMSRVAEIEGAEKEQTREKVQKIIALGINCFVNRQLIYNFLEELFADAGILAIEHADFDGIEHLALVTGGEIASTFASSLRKL
;
A
#
# COMPACT_ATOMS: atom_id res chain seq x y z
N MET A 1 24.00 -12.07 -18.38
CA MET A 1 23.31 -12.02 -17.08
C MET A 1 22.30 -10.89 -17.16
N PHE A 2 21.14 -11.16 -17.77
CA PHE A 2 20.10 -10.14 -17.96
C PHE A 2 19.47 -9.86 -16.60
N SER A 3 19.84 -8.73 -15.99
CA SER A 3 19.09 -8.21 -14.85
C SER A 3 17.69 -7.89 -15.37
N SER A 4 16.72 -8.73 -15.02
CA SER A 4 15.31 -8.53 -15.34
C SER A 4 14.76 -7.40 -14.47
N VAL A 5 15.09 -6.18 -14.89
CA VAL A 5 14.52 -4.91 -14.42
C VAL A 5 13.17 -4.77 -15.10
N ILE A 6 12.11 -5.06 -14.34
CA ILE A 6 10.74 -4.72 -14.75
C ILE A 6 10.53 -3.30 -14.20
N GLY A 7 10.60 -2.30 -15.07
CA GLY A 7 10.36 -0.90 -14.71
C GLY A 7 8.90 -0.53 -14.93
N ILE A 8 8.29 0.20 -14.00
CA ILE A 8 6.95 0.74 -14.15
C ILE A 8 7.08 2.14 -14.75
N LEU A 9 6.60 2.32 -15.98
CA LEU A 9 6.68 3.59 -16.71
C LEU A 9 5.45 4.44 -16.42
N PHE A 10 5.68 5.58 -15.78
CA PHE A 10 4.65 6.59 -15.53
C PHE A 10 4.75 7.69 -16.57
N SER A 11 3.73 7.78 -17.45
CA SER A 11 3.55 8.85 -18.45
C SER A 11 4.79 9.16 -19.30
N GLY A 12 5.66 8.18 -19.57
CA GLY A 12 6.87 8.35 -20.39
C GLY A 12 7.99 9.19 -19.75
N LYS A 13 7.81 9.69 -18.52
CA LYS A 13 8.73 10.66 -17.87
C LYS A 13 9.42 10.13 -16.62
N PHE A 14 8.88 9.07 -16.04
CA PHE A 14 9.39 8.52 -14.79
C PHE A 14 9.34 7.00 -14.83
N ILE A 15 10.44 6.36 -14.44
CA ILE A 15 10.54 4.91 -14.33
C ILE A 15 10.81 4.59 -12.87
N LEU A 16 9.95 3.78 -12.27
CA LEU A 16 10.22 3.18 -10.97
C LEU A 16 10.75 1.76 -11.19
N ASP A 17 11.97 1.50 -10.74
CA ASP A 17 12.60 0.18 -10.83
C ASP A 17 12.02 -0.77 -9.76
N LYS A 18 10.82 -1.28 -10.02
CA LYS A 18 10.11 -2.22 -9.15
C LYS A 18 9.38 -3.28 -9.94
N ARG A 19 9.57 -4.53 -9.50
CA ARG A 19 8.79 -5.66 -10.01
C ARG A 19 7.34 -5.51 -9.58
N ILE A 20 6.45 -5.62 -10.57
CA ILE A 20 5.01 -5.74 -10.32
C ILE A 20 4.76 -7.10 -9.65
N GLY A 21 4.14 -7.06 -8.47
CA GLY A 21 3.69 -8.25 -7.75
C GLY A 21 2.34 -8.72 -8.28
N ILE A 22 1.34 -8.72 -7.41
CA ILE A 22 -0.04 -9.11 -7.69
C ILE A 22 -0.82 -7.89 -8.19
N GLY A 23 -1.63 -8.06 -9.24
CA GLY A 23 -2.51 -7.02 -9.77
C GLY A 23 -2.30 -6.72 -11.26
N PRO A 24 -2.82 -5.57 -11.74
CA PRO A 24 -2.81 -5.25 -13.16
C PRO A 24 -1.39 -4.93 -13.65
N LYS A 25 -0.99 -5.60 -14.75
CA LYS A 25 0.32 -5.38 -15.39
C LYS A 25 0.40 -4.11 -16.23
N HIS A 26 -0.75 -3.52 -16.55
CA HIS A 26 -0.88 -2.32 -17.36
C HIS A 26 -2.05 -1.48 -16.81
N ILE A 27 -1.82 -0.18 -16.64
CA ILE A 27 -2.82 0.79 -16.19
C ILE A 27 -2.81 1.97 -17.15
N GLU A 28 -3.98 2.31 -17.68
CA GLU A 28 -4.19 3.55 -18.43
C GLU A 28 -4.82 4.61 -17.52
N ASN A 29 -4.50 5.88 -17.76
CA ASN A 29 -5.04 7.01 -17.00
C ASN A 29 -4.87 6.81 -15.48
N ALA A 30 -3.63 6.54 -15.06
CA ALA A 30 -3.33 6.20 -13.67
C ALA A 30 -3.69 7.35 -12.72
N LYS A 31 -4.58 7.07 -11.76
CA LYS A 31 -4.84 7.88 -10.57
C LYS A 31 -4.00 7.31 -9.44
N ILE A 32 -2.92 8.01 -9.12
CA ILE A 32 -1.85 7.51 -8.28
C ILE A 32 -1.97 8.13 -6.89
N LEU A 33 -1.98 7.28 -5.86
CA LEU A 33 -1.76 7.72 -4.49
C LEU A 33 -0.35 7.35 -4.07
N VAL A 34 0.45 8.36 -3.72
CA VAL A 34 1.77 8.17 -3.14
C VAL A 34 1.65 8.28 -1.63
N ALA A 35 2.17 7.30 -0.90
CA ALA A 35 2.08 7.22 0.55
C ALA A 35 3.42 6.87 1.19
N ASN A 36 3.57 7.31 2.43
CA ASN A 36 4.62 6.87 3.34
C ASN A 36 3.98 6.45 4.66
N THR A 37 3.07 5.46 4.59
CA THR A 37 2.34 5.01 5.77
C THR A 37 2.54 3.52 5.99
N ALA A 38 2.75 3.12 7.25
CA ALA A 38 2.78 1.71 7.62
C ALA A 38 1.41 1.09 7.35
N MET A 39 1.39 0.08 6.49
CA MET A 39 0.20 -0.71 6.16
C MET A 39 0.12 -1.98 7.01
N ASP A 40 1.08 -2.17 7.91
CA ASP A 40 1.34 -3.43 8.60
C ASP A 40 0.21 -3.82 9.56
N ALA A 41 -0.33 -5.03 9.38
CA ALA A 41 -0.91 -5.80 10.47
C ALA A 41 0.26 -6.41 11.25
N ASP A 42 0.75 -5.66 12.22
CA ASP A 42 2.02 -5.94 12.87
C ASP A 42 1.90 -7.24 13.68
N LYS A 43 2.31 -8.38 13.09
CA LYS A 43 2.24 -9.68 13.77
C LYS A 43 3.00 -9.64 15.09
N VAL A 44 4.05 -8.82 15.21
CA VAL A 44 4.77 -8.64 16.48
C VAL A 44 3.88 -7.94 17.52
N LYS A 45 3.02 -6.98 17.14
CA LYS A 45 2.01 -6.43 18.06
C LYS A 45 0.95 -7.47 18.42
N ILE A 46 0.50 -8.27 17.46
CA ILE A 46 -0.46 -9.35 17.71
C ILE A 46 0.14 -10.37 18.69
N TYR A 47 1.32 -10.93 18.39
CA TYR A 47 2.00 -11.91 19.25
C TYR A 47 2.44 -11.30 20.59
N GLY A 48 2.90 -10.05 20.61
CA GLY A 48 3.21 -9.33 21.84
C GLY A 48 1.98 -9.08 22.72
N ALA A 49 0.82 -8.85 22.12
CA ALA A 49 -0.46 -8.82 22.82
C ALA A 49 -0.88 -10.23 23.27
N CYS A 50 -0.70 -11.27 22.45
CA CYS A 50 -0.96 -12.67 22.81
C CYS A 50 -0.17 -13.12 24.03
N VAL A 51 1.09 -12.70 24.17
CA VAL A 51 1.92 -12.97 25.36
C VAL A 51 1.31 -12.34 26.64
N ARG A 52 0.45 -11.32 26.49
CA ARG A 52 -0.23 -10.61 27.59
C ARG A 52 -1.69 -11.02 27.80
N VAL A 53 -2.27 -11.91 26.99
CA VAL A 53 -3.65 -12.40 27.19
C VAL A 53 -3.68 -13.88 27.58
N ASP A 54 -4.51 -14.17 28.57
CA ASP A 54 -4.52 -15.46 29.27
C ASP A 54 -5.39 -16.54 28.59
N SER A 55 -5.99 -16.23 27.43
CA SER A 55 -6.98 -17.11 26.78
C SER A 55 -6.94 -17.03 25.25
N MET A 56 -7.08 -18.18 24.59
CA MET A 56 -7.11 -18.29 23.12
C MET A 56 -8.27 -17.55 22.45
N SER A 57 -9.40 -17.37 23.14
CA SER A 57 -10.55 -16.60 22.63
C SER A 57 -10.20 -15.12 22.44
N ARG A 58 -9.53 -14.50 23.40
CA ARG A 58 -9.08 -13.11 23.32
C ARG A 58 -8.03 -12.89 22.23
N VAL A 59 -7.18 -13.89 21.97
CA VAL A 59 -6.24 -13.86 20.84
C VAL A 59 -6.99 -13.74 19.51
N ALA A 60 -8.01 -14.57 19.30
CA ALA A 60 -8.83 -14.53 18.09
C ALA A 60 -9.58 -13.19 17.91
N GLU A 61 -10.07 -12.60 19.01
CA GLU A 61 -10.70 -11.28 18.99
C GLU A 61 -9.72 -10.17 18.59
N ILE A 62 -8.50 -10.18 19.14
CA ILE A 62 -7.44 -9.21 18.80
C ILE A 62 -7.02 -9.36 17.34
N GLU A 63 -6.82 -10.59 16.86
CA GLU A 63 -6.50 -10.87 15.46
C GLU A 63 -7.61 -10.39 14.51
N GLY A 64 -8.86 -10.63 14.87
CA GLY A 64 -10.03 -10.16 14.12
C GLY A 64 -10.10 -8.63 14.05
N ALA A 65 -9.90 -7.95 15.18
CA ALA A 65 -9.96 -6.49 15.25
C ALA A 65 -8.84 -5.82 14.43
N GLU A 66 -7.61 -6.34 14.48
CA GLU A 66 -6.47 -5.83 13.68
C GLU A 66 -6.69 -6.05 12.18
N LYS A 67 -7.21 -7.24 11.81
CA LYS A 67 -7.53 -7.54 10.42
C LYS A 67 -8.62 -6.60 9.88
N GLU A 68 -9.64 -6.30 10.68
CA GLU A 68 -10.71 -5.39 10.27
C GLU A 68 -10.22 -3.94 10.15
N GLN A 69 -9.45 -3.43 11.12
CA GLN A 69 -8.84 -2.10 11.03
C GLN A 69 -7.99 -1.93 9.77
N THR A 70 -7.25 -2.97 9.39
CA THR A 70 -6.40 -2.93 8.21
C THR A 70 -7.23 -2.98 6.92
N ARG A 71 -8.31 -3.77 6.90
CA ARG A 71 -9.28 -3.79 5.80
C ARG A 71 -9.96 -2.43 5.62
N GLU A 72 -10.39 -1.78 6.70
CA GLU A 72 -11.01 -0.45 6.64
C GLU A 72 -10.07 0.60 6.01
N LYS A 73 -8.77 0.54 6.30
CA LYS A 73 -7.77 1.43 5.67
C LYS A 73 -7.72 1.22 4.16
N VAL A 74 -7.63 -0.05 3.72
CA VAL A 74 -7.63 -0.38 2.29
C VAL A 74 -8.92 0.07 1.61
N GLN A 75 -10.07 -0.15 2.25
CA GLN A 75 -11.36 0.32 1.73
C GLN A 75 -11.43 1.85 1.57
N LYS A 76 -10.89 2.61 2.52
CA LYS A 76 -10.79 4.08 2.40
C LYS A 76 -9.95 4.49 1.19
N ILE A 77 -8.87 3.77 0.91
CA ILE A 77 -8.01 4.02 -0.26
C ILE A 77 -8.76 3.67 -1.55
N ILE A 78 -9.43 2.52 -1.59
CA ILE A 78 -10.25 2.10 -2.75
C ILE A 78 -11.34 3.15 -3.03
N ALA A 79 -11.97 3.69 -1.99
CA ALA A 79 -13.02 4.70 -2.11
C ALA A 79 -12.55 6.03 -2.73
N LEU A 80 -11.25 6.33 -2.74
CA LEU A 80 -10.69 7.48 -3.46
C LEU A 80 -10.78 7.32 -4.99
N GLY A 81 -11.07 6.12 -5.49
CA GLY A 81 -11.14 5.84 -6.92
C GLY A 81 -9.77 5.89 -7.60
N ILE A 82 -8.71 5.55 -6.86
CA ILE A 82 -7.36 5.39 -7.40
C ILE A 82 -7.22 4.03 -8.08
N ASN A 83 -6.25 3.89 -8.98
CA ASN A 83 -5.92 2.60 -9.63
C ASN A 83 -4.44 2.22 -9.46
N CYS A 84 -3.62 3.09 -8.84
CA CYS A 84 -2.25 2.79 -8.47
C CYS A 84 -1.94 3.35 -7.08
N PHE A 85 -1.50 2.48 -6.18
CA PHE A 85 -1.08 2.81 -4.83
C PHE A 85 0.43 2.57 -4.71
N VAL A 86 1.19 3.62 -4.41
CA VAL A 86 2.65 3.56 -4.24
C VAL A 86 2.99 3.89 -2.80
N ASN A 87 3.58 2.95 -2.09
CA ASN A 87 3.98 3.11 -0.70
C ASN A 87 5.48 2.97 -0.55
N ARG A 88 6.05 3.84 0.28
CA ARG A 88 7.45 3.72 0.72
C ARG A 88 7.68 2.52 1.62
N GLN A 89 6.69 2.20 2.45
CA GLN A 89 6.76 1.08 3.38
C GLN A 89 6.34 -0.23 2.71
N LEU A 90 6.63 -1.35 3.37
CA LEU A 90 6.17 -2.69 2.99
C LEU A 90 4.62 -2.73 2.90
N ILE A 91 4.10 -3.55 1.99
CA ILE A 91 2.69 -3.90 1.88
C ILE A 91 2.59 -5.43 1.97
N TYR A 92 2.02 -5.93 3.06
CA TYR A 92 1.82 -7.38 3.20
C TYR A 92 0.91 -7.96 2.10
N ASN A 93 1.19 -9.19 1.69
CA ASN A 93 0.48 -9.90 0.62
C ASN A 93 -1.05 -9.85 0.76
N PHE A 94 -1.59 -10.00 1.97
CA PHE A 94 -3.04 -9.93 2.19
C PHE A 94 -3.65 -8.59 1.74
N LEU A 95 -2.91 -7.48 1.89
CA LEU A 95 -3.37 -6.16 1.44
C LEU A 95 -3.13 -5.97 -0.04
N GLU A 96 -2.02 -6.49 -0.55
CA GLU A 96 -1.75 -6.53 -1.98
C GLU A 96 -2.87 -7.28 -2.73
N GLU A 97 -3.35 -8.41 -2.18
CA GLU A 97 -4.52 -9.15 -2.69
C GLU A 97 -5.78 -8.29 -2.68
N LEU A 98 -6.08 -7.58 -1.57
CA LEU A 98 -7.24 -6.69 -1.51
C LEU A 98 -7.18 -5.54 -2.54
N PHE A 99 -5.98 -4.99 -2.76
CA PHE A 99 -5.79 -3.98 -3.81
C PHE A 99 -5.98 -4.59 -5.21
N ALA A 100 -5.40 -5.76 -5.45
CA ALA A 100 -5.52 -6.46 -6.72
C ALA A 100 -6.96 -6.84 -7.05
N ASP A 101 -7.73 -7.32 -6.07
CA ASP A 101 -9.17 -7.62 -6.20
C ASP A 101 -9.99 -6.36 -6.57
N ALA A 102 -9.55 -5.20 -6.10
CA ALA A 102 -10.14 -3.90 -6.46
C ALA A 102 -9.59 -3.33 -7.78
N GLY A 103 -8.69 -4.03 -8.47
CA GLY A 103 -8.06 -3.58 -9.71
C GLY A 103 -7.02 -2.47 -9.51
N ILE A 104 -6.48 -2.33 -8.29
CA ILE A 104 -5.47 -1.34 -7.92
C ILE A 104 -4.10 -2.01 -7.93
N LEU A 105 -3.13 -1.42 -8.64
CA LEU A 105 -1.73 -1.84 -8.54
C LEU A 105 -1.12 -1.30 -7.25
N ALA A 106 -0.66 -2.19 -6.37
CA ALA A 106 0.12 -1.82 -5.20
C ALA A 106 1.62 -1.94 -5.49
N ILE A 107 2.38 -0.91 -5.13
CA ILE A 107 3.84 -0.89 -5.20
C ILE A 107 4.35 -0.61 -3.79
N GLU A 108 5.18 -1.49 -3.28
CA GLU A 108 5.81 -1.36 -1.97
C GLU A 108 7.30 -1.03 -2.06
N HIS A 109 7.89 -0.65 -0.93
CA HIS A 109 9.32 -0.37 -0.82
C HIS A 109 9.81 0.64 -1.86
N ALA A 110 8.97 1.60 -2.26
CA ALA A 110 9.39 2.65 -3.16
C ALA A 110 10.47 3.50 -2.49
N ASP A 111 11.56 3.79 -3.20
CA ASP A 111 12.65 4.57 -2.64
C ASP A 111 12.22 6.01 -2.38
N PHE A 112 12.88 6.69 -1.44
CA PHE A 112 12.57 8.06 -1.05
C PHE A 112 12.59 9.01 -2.27
N ASP A 113 13.66 8.96 -3.06
CA ASP A 113 13.77 9.79 -4.26
C ASP A 113 12.70 9.44 -5.29
N GLY A 114 12.29 8.17 -5.36
CA GLY A 114 11.25 7.69 -6.26
C GLY A 114 9.87 8.25 -5.92
N ILE A 115 9.49 8.26 -4.64
CA ILE A 115 8.19 8.81 -4.21
C ILE A 115 8.12 10.34 -4.36
N GLU A 116 9.21 11.05 -4.07
CA GLU A 116 9.29 12.51 -4.20
C GLU A 116 9.21 12.92 -5.67
N HIS A 117 10.00 12.26 -6.53
CA HIS A 117 9.96 12.51 -7.96
C HIS A 117 8.58 12.17 -8.54
N LEU A 118 7.99 11.04 -8.15
CA LEU A 118 6.66 10.64 -8.61
C LEU A 118 5.60 11.68 -8.23
N ALA A 119 5.61 12.17 -6.99
CA ALA A 119 4.73 13.25 -6.54
C ALA A 119 4.93 14.52 -7.39
N LEU A 120 6.17 14.93 -7.64
CA LEU A 120 6.50 16.11 -8.44
C LEU A 120 6.04 16.01 -9.89
N VAL A 121 6.22 14.87 -10.56
CA VAL A 121 5.86 14.72 -11.99
C VAL A 121 4.38 14.46 -12.22
N THR A 122 3.69 13.90 -11.22
CA THR A 122 2.24 13.68 -11.27
C THR A 122 1.46 14.88 -10.72
N GLY A 123 2.12 15.79 -10.00
CA GLY A 123 1.47 16.88 -9.26
C GLY A 123 0.68 16.40 -8.04
N GLY A 124 0.90 15.16 -7.58
CA GLY A 124 0.23 14.57 -6.43
C GLY A 124 0.90 14.93 -5.10
N GLU A 125 0.15 14.80 -4.00
CA GLU A 125 0.68 14.95 -2.64
C GLU A 125 1.05 13.58 -2.04
N ILE A 126 2.08 13.55 -1.19
CA ILE A 126 2.48 12.35 -0.45
C ILE A 126 1.64 12.24 0.82
N ALA A 127 0.82 11.20 0.92
CA ALA A 127 0.05 10.91 2.13
C ALA A 127 0.94 10.32 3.23
N SER A 128 1.21 11.11 4.27
CA SER A 128 2.00 10.68 5.44
C SER A 128 1.16 10.05 6.55
N THR A 129 -0.15 10.36 6.62
CA THR A 129 -1.11 9.68 7.48
C THR A 129 -2.48 9.58 6.81
N PHE A 130 -3.17 8.46 6.97
CA PHE A 130 -4.53 8.29 6.42
C PHE A 130 -5.61 9.07 7.19
N ALA A 131 -5.30 9.66 8.35
CA ALA A 131 -6.27 10.38 9.17
C ALA A 131 -6.55 11.82 8.67
N SER A 132 -5.53 12.51 8.15
CA SER A 132 -5.66 13.92 7.75
C SER A 132 -5.83 14.13 6.24
N SER A 133 -5.21 13.28 5.42
CA SER A 133 -5.04 13.55 3.99
C SER A 133 -6.19 13.07 3.10
N LEU A 134 -7.15 12.30 3.62
CA LEU A 134 -8.32 11.80 2.89
C LEU A 134 -9.39 12.87 2.58
N ARG A 135 -9.22 14.12 3.04
CA ARG A 135 -10.21 15.21 2.85
C ARG A 135 -9.91 16.15 1.67
N LYS A 136 -8.82 15.95 0.92
CA LYS A 136 -8.35 16.92 -0.09
C LYS A 136 -8.09 16.37 -1.49
N LEU A 137 -8.48 15.13 -1.78
CA LEU A 137 -8.45 14.58 -3.15
C LEU A 137 -9.82 14.72 -3.81
#